data_AF-A0A931WT34-F1
#
_entry.id   AF-A0A931WT34-F1
#
_cell.length_a   1.000
_cell.length_b   1.000
_cell.length_c   1.000
_cell.angle_alpha   90.00
_cell.angle_beta   90.00
_cell.angle_gamma   90.00
#
_symmetry.space_group_name_H-M   'P 1'
#
loop_
_entity.id
_entity.type
_entity.pdbx_description
1 polymer ?
#
loop_
_entity_poly.entity_id
_entity_poly.type
_entity_poly.pdbx_seq_one_letter_code
_entity_poly.pdbx_strand_id
1 'polypeptide(L)'
;MADRQRWIRWKTPRRKPTGHAYSTPLVIRTGRQDQVVSVGAFRVAVYEPQTGEEIWRVEYAEGYSNVPRPVYGHGLVYITTGLQHPSLLAIRPDGHGDVTRTHVAWQMERAVPVTPSPLLVGGELYLVSDLGIATCLDARTGQSYWQERLGGSFSASPVFVDGRIYFMNELGIITVIAPGKEFHRLAANSLKDAWTLASMAVSG
;
A
#
# COMPACT_ATOMS: atom_id res chain seq x y z
N MET A 1 -0.86 -41.25 0.62
CA MET A 1 -0.99 -39.77 0.65
C MET A 1 0.33 -39.22 0.14
N ALA A 2 0.35 -38.63 -1.06
CA ALA A 2 1.57 -38.16 -1.68
C ALA A 2 2.10 -36.93 -0.93
N ASP A 3 3.34 -37.05 -0.47
CA ASP A 3 4.15 -35.99 0.11
C ASP A 3 4.26 -34.85 -0.91
N ARG A 4 3.53 -33.75 -0.68
CA ARG A 4 3.67 -32.53 -1.47
C ARG A 4 4.96 -31.86 -1.04
N GLN A 5 6.07 -32.36 -1.55
CA GLN A 5 7.38 -31.74 -1.42
C GLN A 5 7.25 -30.30 -1.94
N ARG A 6 7.42 -29.30 -1.05
CA ARG A 6 7.42 -27.89 -1.43
C ARG A 6 8.66 -27.62 -2.27
N TRP A 7 8.53 -27.66 -3.59
CA TRP A 7 9.59 -27.22 -4.50
C TRP A 7 9.65 -25.69 -4.52
N ILE A 8 10.78 -25.14 -4.07
CA ILE A 8 11.13 -23.74 -4.23
C ILE A 8 11.56 -23.56 -5.69
N ARG A 9 10.82 -22.75 -6.46
CA ARG A 9 11.13 -22.49 -7.87
C ARG A 9 12.38 -21.64 -8.05
N TRP A 10 12.51 -20.60 -7.23
CA TRP A 10 13.67 -19.71 -7.22
C TRP A 10 13.78 -19.01 -5.86
N LYS A 11 14.97 -18.47 -5.58
CA LYS A 11 15.24 -17.63 -4.44
C LYS A 11 16.24 -16.56 -4.85
N THR A 12 15.84 -15.31 -4.76
CA THR A 12 16.69 -14.17 -5.10
C THR A 12 17.18 -13.49 -3.82
N PRO A 13 18.50 -13.47 -3.55
CA PRO A 13 19.05 -12.73 -2.41
C PRO A 13 18.73 -11.24 -2.54
N ARG A 14 18.25 -10.62 -1.45
CA ARG A 14 18.01 -9.18 -1.41
C ARG A 14 19.33 -8.42 -1.34
N ARG A 15 19.42 -7.30 -2.07
CA ARG A 15 20.56 -6.37 -2.03
C ARG A 15 20.68 -5.73 -0.64
N LYS A 16 21.92 -5.48 -0.21
CA LYS A 16 22.23 -4.74 1.03
C LYS A 16 22.12 -3.21 0.79
N PRO A 17 21.84 -2.39 1.83
CA PRO A 17 21.44 -2.81 3.18
C PRO A 17 20.10 -3.53 3.16
N THR A 18 19.99 -4.55 4.00
CA THR A 18 18.74 -5.25 4.29
C THR A 18 18.28 -4.84 5.68
N GLY A 19 17.00 -4.59 5.84
CA GLY A 19 16.35 -4.31 7.11
C GLY A 19 15.04 -5.06 7.22
N HIS A 20 14.28 -4.77 8.27
CA HIS A 20 12.98 -5.38 8.48
C HIS A 20 11.99 -4.87 7.43
N ALA A 21 11.20 -5.77 6.84
CA ALA A 21 10.08 -5.43 5.97
C ALA A 21 9.09 -6.60 5.99
N TYR A 22 7.81 -6.28 6.21
CA TYR A 22 6.74 -7.23 6.48
C TYR A 22 5.61 -7.15 5.44
N SER A 23 5.79 -6.33 4.41
CA SER A 23 4.83 -6.12 3.33
C SER A 23 4.58 -7.40 2.54
N THR A 24 3.30 -7.66 2.25
CA THR A 24 2.88 -8.77 1.38
C THR A 24 3.12 -8.40 -0.09
N PRO A 25 3.89 -9.19 -0.87
CA PRO A 25 4.11 -8.90 -2.29
C PRO A 25 2.83 -8.88 -3.11
N LEU A 26 2.84 -8.13 -4.22
CA LEU A 26 1.74 -8.08 -5.19
C LEU A 26 2.21 -8.58 -6.55
N VAL A 27 1.42 -9.44 -7.18
CA VAL A 27 1.62 -9.79 -8.59
C VAL A 27 0.81 -8.82 -9.45
N ILE A 28 1.46 -8.18 -10.41
CA ILE A 28 0.84 -7.25 -11.36
C ILE A 28 1.09 -7.73 -12.79
N ARG A 29 0.25 -7.29 -13.73
CA ARG A 29 0.42 -7.49 -15.17
C ARG A 29 0.72 -6.15 -15.83
N THR A 30 1.88 -6.03 -16.48
CA THR A 30 2.29 -4.85 -17.25
C THR A 30 2.40 -5.24 -18.73
N GLY A 31 1.44 -4.80 -19.54
CA GLY A 31 1.33 -5.27 -20.93
C GLY A 31 1.19 -6.79 -21.00
N ARG A 32 2.24 -7.49 -21.45
CA ARG A 32 2.31 -8.96 -21.57
C ARG A 32 3.11 -9.65 -20.46
N GLN A 33 3.72 -8.91 -19.53
CA GLN A 33 4.60 -9.48 -18.50
C GLN A 33 3.92 -9.47 -17.13
N ASP A 34 3.96 -10.60 -16.43
CA ASP A 34 3.65 -10.63 -14.98
C ASP A 34 4.89 -10.19 -14.20
N GLN A 35 4.69 -9.42 -13.13
CA GLN A 35 5.76 -8.91 -12.26
C GLN A 35 5.38 -9.10 -10.80
N VAL A 36 6.33 -9.53 -9.95
CA VAL A 36 6.16 -9.59 -8.49
C VAL A 36 6.77 -8.35 -7.86
N VAL A 37 5.91 -7.46 -7.36
CA VAL A 37 6.33 -6.27 -6.60
C VAL A 37 6.63 -6.67 -5.16
N SER A 38 7.89 -6.57 -4.74
CA SER A 38 8.33 -6.85 -3.38
C SER A 38 8.87 -5.59 -2.72
N VAL A 39 8.08 -5.03 -1.80
CA VAL A 39 8.49 -3.89 -0.97
C VAL A 39 9.40 -4.40 0.15
N GLY A 40 10.60 -3.85 0.24
CA GLY A 40 11.62 -4.22 1.22
C GLY A 40 12.19 -3.00 1.95
N ALA A 41 13.07 -3.21 2.92
CA ALA A 41 13.80 -2.09 3.51
C ALA A 41 14.70 -1.44 2.44
N PHE A 42 14.72 -0.10 2.42
CA PHE A 42 15.50 0.77 1.54
C PHE A 42 15.17 0.67 0.04
N ARG A 43 14.28 -0.24 -0.37
CA ARG A 43 13.93 -0.43 -1.79
C ARG A 43 12.61 -1.15 -2.00
N VAL A 44 11.97 -0.86 -3.11
CA VAL A 44 11.08 -1.82 -3.78
C VAL A 44 11.85 -2.47 -4.93
N ALA A 45 11.81 -3.80 -4.99
CA ALA A 45 12.38 -4.57 -6.07
C ALA A 45 11.29 -5.41 -6.73
N VAL A 46 11.38 -5.53 -8.05
CA VAL A 46 10.36 -6.19 -8.85
C VAL A 46 10.99 -7.33 -9.62
N TYR A 47 10.34 -8.50 -9.56
CA TYR A 47 10.91 -9.74 -10.07
C TYR A 47 10.02 -10.39 -11.11
N GLU A 48 10.63 -11.08 -12.07
CA GLU A 48 9.90 -11.97 -12.95
C GLU A 48 9.40 -13.20 -12.16
N PRO A 49 8.08 -13.50 -12.13
CA PRO A 49 7.52 -14.54 -11.27
C PRO A 49 8.04 -15.95 -11.57
N GLN A 50 8.51 -16.21 -12.80
CA GLN A 50 8.92 -17.54 -13.22
C GLN A 50 10.38 -17.85 -12.89
N THR A 51 11.25 -16.83 -12.85
CA THR A 51 12.71 -16.99 -12.73
C THR A 51 13.26 -16.37 -11.44
N GLY A 52 12.57 -15.38 -10.88
CA GLY A 52 13.07 -14.57 -9.76
C GLY A 52 14.08 -13.50 -10.20
N GLU A 53 14.29 -13.31 -11.51
CA GLU A 53 15.17 -12.27 -12.01
C GLU A 53 14.63 -10.87 -11.65
N GLU A 54 15.49 -9.98 -11.14
CA GLU A 54 15.14 -8.59 -10.84
C GLU A 54 14.94 -7.82 -12.15
N ILE A 55 13.72 -7.36 -12.41
CA ILE A 55 13.37 -6.57 -13.60
C ILE A 55 13.78 -5.12 -13.38
N TRP A 56 13.30 -4.51 -12.30
CA TRP A 56 13.59 -3.12 -11.93
C TRP A 56 13.51 -2.91 -10.43
N ARG A 57 14.09 -1.80 -9.96
CA ARG A 57 14.02 -1.36 -8.56
C ARG A 57 13.97 0.15 -8.41
N VAL A 58 13.37 0.60 -7.31
CA VAL A 58 13.50 1.96 -6.79
C VAL A 58 14.11 1.88 -5.40
N GLU A 59 15.20 2.59 -5.19
CA GLU A 59 15.85 2.75 -3.88
C GLU A 59 15.37 4.04 -3.21
N TYR A 60 15.25 4.02 -1.89
CA TYR A 60 14.98 5.20 -1.07
C TYR A 60 16.03 5.30 0.03
N ALA A 61 16.48 6.53 0.29
CA ALA A 61 17.56 6.82 1.24
C ALA A 61 17.22 6.36 2.66
N GLU A 62 15.97 6.52 3.05
CA GLU A 62 15.42 6.12 4.34
C GLU A 62 14.11 5.36 4.14
N GLY A 63 13.85 4.39 5.01
CA GLY A 63 12.65 3.56 4.94
C GLY A 63 12.92 2.09 5.24
N TYR A 64 12.33 1.60 6.31
CA TYR A 64 12.31 0.19 6.69
C TYR A 64 11.07 -0.08 7.54
N SER A 65 10.88 -1.33 7.94
CA SER A 65 9.64 -1.80 8.57
C SER A 65 8.41 -1.51 7.71
N ASN A 66 8.53 -1.73 6.41
CA ASN A 66 7.43 -1.60 5.46
C ASN A 66 6.35 -2.62 5.82
N VAL A 67 5.18 -2.13 6.26
CA VAL A 67 3.99 -2.94 6.55
C VAL A 67 2.97 -2.89 5.40
N PRO A 68 2.68 -1.71 4.79
CA PRO A 68 1.61 -1.59 3.82
C PRO A 68 1.87 -2.43 2.57
N ARG A 69 0.82 -3.06 2.06
CA ARG A 69 0.93 -3.78 0.79
C ARG A 69 1.04 -2.79 -0.38
N PRO A 70 1.81 -3.08 -1.42
CA PRO A 70 1.75 -2.34 -2.68
C PRO A 70 0.34 -2.42 -3.28
N VAL A 71 -0.07 -1.35 -3.96
CA VAL A 71 -1.31 -1.29 -4.74
C VAL A 71 -0.97 -1.02 -6.19
N TYR A 72 -1.71 -1.62 -7.13
CA TYR A 72 -1.51 -1.39 -8.56
C TYR A 72 -2.82 -0.97 -9.22
N GLY A 73 -2.74 0.07 -10.04
CA GLY A 73 -3.85 0.52 -10.86
C GLY A 73 -3.44 1.73 -11.67
N HIS A 74 -4.18 2.02 -12.73
CA HIS A 74 -3.93 3.21 -13.56
C HIS A 74 -2.52 3.30 -14.15
N GLY A 75 -1.87 2.15 -14.34
CA GLY A 75 -0.50 2.06 -14.85
C GLY A 75 0.59 2.40 -13.82
N LEU A 76 0.25 2.59 -12.54
CA LEU A 76 1.18 2.94 -11.48
C LEU A 76 1.13 1.94 -10.33
N VAL A 77 2.30 1.69 -9.74
CA VAL A 77 2.46 0.95 -8.49
C VAL A 77 2.60 1.96 -7.35
N TYR A 78 1.75 1.85 -6.34
CA TYR A 78 1.77 2.69 -5.15
C TYR A 78 2.37 1.93 -3.97
N ILE A 79 3.39 2.50 -3.34
CA ILE A 79 4.05 1.90 -2.16
C ILE A 79 4.31 2.94 -1.08
N THR A 80 4.40 2.51 0.17
CA THR A 80 4.93 3.34 1.25
C THR A 80 6.33 2.88 1.68
N THR A 81 7.20 3.83 1.98
CA THR A 81 8.62 3.57 2.29
C THR A 81 8.86 3.09 3.73
N GLY A 82 7.83 3.09 4.58
CA GLY A 82 7.92 2.63 5.97
C GLY A 82 8.39 3.73 6.93
N LEU A 83 9.04 3.34 8.03
CA LEU A 83 9.43 4.21 9.15
C LEU A 83 10.48 5.28 8.79
N GLN A 84 10.74 6.17 9.76
CA GLN A 84 11.59 7.37 9.71
C GLN A 84 10.92 8.54 9.00
N HIS A 85 10.96 8.54 7.66
CA HIS A 85 10.36 9.57 6.82
C HIS A 85 9.44 8.90 5.80
N PRO A 86 8.22 8.51 6.22
CA PRO A 86 7.31 7.76 5.37
C PRO A 86 6.95 8.58 4.13
N SER A 87 7.19 8.01 2.96
CA SER A 87 6.81 8.56 1.67
C SER A 87 5.89 7.58 0.94
N LEU A 88 4.86 8.09 0.27
CA LEU A 88 4.06 7.35 -0.69
C LEU A 88 4.64 7.62 -2.08
N LEU A 89 5.07 6.58 -2.78
CA LEU A 89 5.60 6.68 -4.14
C LEU A 89 4.60 6.09 -5.12
N ALA A 90 4.37 6.76 -6.24
CA ALA A 90 3.74 6.19 -7.42
C ALA A 90 4.79 5.94 -8.50
N ILE A 91 4.92 4.69 -8.93
CA ILE A 91 6.04 4.22 -9.74
C ILE A 91 5.50 3.62 -11.04
N ARG A 92 6.05 4.04 -12.18
CA ARG A 92 5.79 3.41 -13.46
C ARG A 92 6.51 2.05 -13.54
N PRO A 93 5.81 0.95 -13.83
CA PRO A 93 6.39 -0.40 -13.77
C PRO A 93 6.93 -0.91 -15.12
N ASP A 94 7.21 0.01 -16.05
CA ASP A 94 7.66 -0.26 -17.43
C ASP A 94 9.17 -0.08 -17.62
N GLY A 95 9.92 0.09 -16.53
CA GLY A 95 11.36 0.26 -16.55
C GLY A 95 12.17 -1.03 -16.40
N HIS A 96 13.50 -0.88 -16.48
CA HIS A 96 14.47 -1.96 -16.28
C HIS A 96 15.68 -1.47 -15.48
N GLY A 97 16.22 -2.31 -14.59
CA GLY A 97 17.38 -2.00 -13.77
C GLY A 97 17.09 -1.01 -12.64
N ASP A 98 18.02 -0.09 -12.39
CA ASP A 98 17.81 0.97 -11.40
C ASP A 98 16.97 2.10 -12.00
N VAL A 99 15.73 2.24 -11.52
CA VAL A 99 14.79 3.23 -12.04
C VAL A 99 14.46 4.32 -11.03
N THR A 100 15.24 4.40 -9.95
CA THR A 100 15.04 5.32 -8.82
C THR A 100 14.81 6.76 -9.26
N ARG A 101 15.59 7.25 -10.23
CA ARG A 101 15.55 8.63 -10.70
C ARG A 101 14.64 8.87 -11.90
N THR A 102 14.05 7.83 -12.47
CA THR A 102 13.42 7.90 -13.80
C THR A 102 11.97 7.45 -13.81
N HIS A 103 11.51 6.65 -12.84
CA HIS A 103 10.17 6.04 -12.89
C HIS A 103 9.25 6.40 -11.72
N VAL A 104 9.72 7.16 -10.72
CA VAL A 104 8.83 7.79 -9.74
C VAL A 104 8.04 8.88 -10.45
N ALA A 105 6.75 8.65 -10.68
CA ALA A 105 5.86 9.57 -11.38
C ALA A 105 5.44 10.74 -10.47
N TRP A 106 5.15 10.45 -9.20
CA TRP A 106 4.89 11.43 -8.16
C TRP A 106 5.15 10.82 -6.78
N GLN A 107 5.31 11.69 -5.77
CA GLN A 107 5.47 11.29 -4.38
C GLN A 107 4.66 12.19 -3.44
N MET A 108 4.31 11.66 -2.27
CA MET A 108 3.71 12.39 -1.16
C MET A 108 4.46 12.05 0.13
N GLU A 109 4.74 13.05 0.96
CA GLU A 109 5.52 12.92 2.21
C GLU A 109 4.72 13.28 3.47
N ARG A 110 3.51 13.82 3.32
CA ARG A 110 2.65 14.24 4.44
C ARG A 110 1.53 13.25 4.65
N ALA A 111 1.22 12.94 5.91
CA ALA A 111 0.13 12.03 6.29
C ALA A 111 0.20 10.65 5.58
N VAL A 112 1.42 10.18 5.29
CA VAL A 112 1.65 8.87 4.69
C VAL A 112 1.44 7.79 5.74
N PRO A 113 0.71 6.69 5.42
CA PRO A 113 0.58 5.58 6.34
C PRO A 113 1.87 4.77 6.47
N VAL A 114 2.18 4.41 7.72
CA VAL A 114 3.23 3.45 8.08
C VAL A 114 2.65 2.06 8.24
N THR A 115 1.43 1.91 8.79
CA THR A 115 0.81 0.60 9.03
C THR A 115 -0.35 0.31 8.06
N PRO A 116 -1.34 1.21 7.89
CA PRO A 116 -2.49 0.95 7.01
C PRO A 116 -2.09 0.86 5.53
N SER A 117 -2.67 -0.08 4.79
CA SER A 117 -2.47 -0.15 3.34
C SER A 117 -3.31 0.89 2.60
N PRO A 118 -2.79 1.52 1.54
CA PRO A 118 -3.60 2.32 0.63
C PRO A 118 -4.75 1.51 0.03
N LEU A 119 -5.85 2.20 -0.31
CA LEU A 119 -7.01 1.62 -0.96
C LEU A 119 -7.31 2.39 -2.25
N LEU A 120 -7.29 1.71 -3.39
CA LEU A 120 -7.67 2.29 -4.67
C LEU A 120 -9.14 1.97 -4.97
N VAL A 121 -9.95 3.00 -5.20
CA VAL A 121 -11.36 2.87 -5.63
C VAL A 121 -11.57 3.83 -6.79
N GLY A 122 -12.02 3.34 -7.95
CA GLY A 122 -12.21 4.21 -9.11
C GLY A 122 -10.90 4.88 -9.53
N GLY A 123 -10.90 6.21 -9.62
CA GLY A 123 -9.72 7.04 -9.95
C GLY A 123 -8.94 7.53 -8.72
N GLU A 124 -9.41 7.19 -7.53
CA GLU A 124 -9.02 7.80 -6.27
C GLU A 124 -8.23 6.84 -5.38
N LEU A 125 -7.15 7.34 -4.77
CA LEU A 125 -6.34 6.62 -3.80
C LEU A 125 -6.65 7.14 -2.39
N TYR A 126 -7.16 6.27 -1.53
CA TYR A 126 -7.53 6.55 -0.16
C TYR A 126 -6.46 6.04 0.81
N LEU A 127 -6.10 6.91 1.74
CA LEU A 127 -5.08 6.67 2.76
C LEU A 127 -5.65 7.02 4.12
N VAL A 128 -5.16 6.36 5.16
CA VAL A 128 -5.31 6.83 6.53
C VAL A 128 -3.97 6.70 7.23
N SER A 129 -3.40 7.80 7.70
CA SER A 129 -2.17 7.74 8.49
C SER A 129 -2.43 7.08 9.83
N ASP A 130 -1.37 6.56 10.46
CA ASP A 130 -1.42 5.93 11.78
C ASP A 130 -1.96 6.88 12.86
N LEU A 131 -1.87 8.19 12.64
CA LEU A 131 -2.41 9.21 13.52
C LEU A 131 -3.87 9.58 13.22
N GLY A 132 -4.52 8.97 12.22
CA GLY A 132 -5.92 9.22 11.88
C GLY A 132 -6.16 10.43 10.99
N ILE A 133 -5.22 10.74 10.07
CA ILE A 133 -5.50 11.63 8.94
C ILE A 133 -5.94 10.78 7.75
N ALA A 134 -7.20 10.89 7.33
CA ALA A 134 -7.66 10.32 6.07
C ALA A 134 -7.34 11.28 4.92
N THR A 135 -6.86 10.75 3.80
CA THR A 135 -6.54 11.54 2.60
C THR A 135 -7.10 10.83 1.37
N CYS A 136 -7.66 11.61 0.43
CA CYS A 136 -8.02 11.14 -0.90
C CYS A 136 -7.19 11.88 -1.94
N LEU A 137 -6.51 11.11 -2.78
CA LEU A 137 -5.66 11.62 -3.85
C LEU A 137 -6.23 11.22 -5.21
N ASP A 138 -5.96 12.03 -6.22
CA ASP A 138 -5.96 11.56 -7.59
C ASP A 138 -4.83 10.52 -7.75
N ALA A 139 -5.20 9.30 -8.12
CA ALA A 139 -4.24 8.20 -8.19
C ALA A 139 -3.19 8.40 -9.32
N ARG A 140 -3.48 9.20 -10.35
CA ARG A 140 -2.55 9.43 -11.47
C ARG A 140 -1.55 10.53 -11.18
N THR A 141 -1.98 11.56 -10.45
CA THR A 141 -1.17 12.79 -10.28
C THR A 141 -0.67 12.98 -8.86
N GLY A 142 -1.24 12.29 -7.87
CA GLY A 142 -0.96 12.51 -6.45
C GLY A 142 -1.59 13.79 -5.89
N GLN A 143 -2.39 14.51 -6.67
CA GLN A 143 -3.09 15.71 -6.22
C GLN A 143 -4.08 15.35 -5.12
N SER A 144 -4.01 16.04 -3.98
CA SER A 144 -5.00 15.88 -2.91
C SER A 144 -6.34 16.47 -3.31
N TYR A 145 -7.38 15.66 -3.22
CA TYR A 145 -8.77 16.11 -3.33
C TYR A 145 -9.27 16.62 -1.97
N TRP A 146 -9.02 15.86 -0.91
CA TRP A 146 -9.33 16.26 0.46
C TRP A 146 -8.43 15.56 1.48
N GLN A 147 -8.36 16.15 2.66
CA GLN A 147 -7.68 15.60 3.83
C GLN A 147 -8.49 15.92 5.08
N GLU A 148 -8.80 14.90 5.87
CA GLU A 148 -9.68 15.00 7.04
C GLU A 148 -9.12 14.29 8.26
N ARG A 149 -9.38 14.86 9.44
CA ARG A 149 -8.99 14.26 10.72
C ARG A 149 -10.12 13.37 11.23
N LEU A 150 -9.90 12.06 11.17
CA LEU A 150 -10.83 11.07 11.75
C LEU A 150 -10.61 10.87 13.25
N GLY A 151 -9.40 11.10 13.74
CA GLY A 151 -9.03 10.95 15.14
C GLY A 151 -8.80 9.50 15.57
N GLY A 152 -8.03 9.33 16.65
CA GLY A 152 -7.56 8.03 17.12
C GLY A 152 -6.38 7.47 16.29
N SER A 153 -5.86 6.34 16.77
CA SER A 153 -4.74 5.63 16.13
C SER A 153 -5.26 4.61 15.13
N PHE A 154 -4.55 4.40 14.02
CA PHE A 154 -4.95 3.46 12.97
C PHE A 154 -3.84 2.46 12.66
N SER A 155 -4.18 1.18 12.77
CA SER A 155 -3.40 0.07 12.22
C SER A 155 -4.15 -0.65 11.10
N ALA A 156 -5.49 -0.63 11.14
CA ALA A 156 -6.33 -1.28 10.14
C ALA A 156 -6.30 -0.53 8.80
N SER A 157 -6.25 -1.29 7.71
CA SER A 157 -6.39 -0.76 6.36
C SER A 157 -7.86 -0.44 6.07
N PRO A 158 -8.17 0.63 5.32
CA PRO A 158 -9.52 0.88 4.85
C PRO A 158 -10.01 -0.22 3.91
N VAL A 159 -11.31 -0.46 3.91
CA VAL A 159 -11.97 -1.44 3.04
C VAL A 159 -13.09 -0.77 2.24
N PHE A 160 -13.26 -1.20 1.00
CA PHE A 160 -14.36 -0.79 0.14
C PHE A 160 -15.34 -1.95 -0.03
N VAL A 161 -16.59 -1.74 0.35
CA VAL A 161 -17.67 -2.73 0.19
C VAL A 161 -19.00 -2.01 0.00
N ASP A 162 -19.84 -2.53 -0.89
CA ASP A 162 -21.19 -2.03 -1.14
C ASP A 162 -21.25 -0.50 -1.36
N GLY A 163 -20.31 0.02 -2.17
CA GLY A 163 -20.24 1.44 -2.50
C GLY A 163 -19.80 2.36 -1.36
N ARG A 164 -19.25 1.83 -0.27
CA ARG A 164 -18.81 2.61 0.91
C ARG A 164 -17.37 2.27 1.30
N ILE A 165 -16.67 3.26 1.84
CA ILE A 165 -15.32 3.08 2.41
C ILE A 165 -15.41 3.14 3.92
N TYR A 166 -14.78 2.18 4.59
CA TYR A 166 -14.78 2.04 6.04
C TYR A 166 -13.36 2.22 6.58
N PHE A 167 -13.20 3.15 7.52
CA PHE A 167 -11.98 3.40 8.27
C PHE A 167 -12.22 3.02 9.72
N MET A 168 -11.54 1.97 10.21
CA MET A 168 -11.63 1.54 11.61
C MET A 168 -10.35 1.89 12.35
N ASN A 169 -10.47 2.62 13.46
CA ASN A 169 -9.35 2.93 14.32
C ASN A 169 -9.13 1.82 15.37
N GLU A 170 -8.04 1.92 16.12
CA GLU A 170 -7.64 0.90 17.09
C GLU A 170 -8.60 0.73 18.27
N LEU A 171 -9.46 1.71 18.53
CA LEU A 171 -10.51 1.68 19.55
C LEU A 171 -11.86 1.18 18.99
N GLY A 172 -11.86 0.59 17.79
CA GLY A 172 -13.06 0.06 17.15
C GLY A 172 -14.04 1.14 16.68
N ILE A 173 -13.63 2.41 16.62
CA ILE A 173 -14.43 3.49 16.01
C ILE A 173 -14.31 3.37 14.50
N ILE A 174 -15.45 3.28 13.82
CA ILE A 174 -15.54 3.07 12.38
C ILE A 174 -16.18 4.32 11.76
N THR A 175 -15.41 5.05 10.95
CA THR A 175 -15.96 6.09 10.08
C THR A 175 -16.29 5.50 8.72
N VAL A 176 -17.52 5.72 8.25
CA VAL A 176 -17.98 5.27 6.93
C VAL A 176 -18.16 6.48 6.03
N ILE A 177 -17.58 6.45 4.84
CA ILE A 177 -17.70 7.53 3.85
C ILE A 177 -18.19 7.00 2.51
N ALA A 178 -18.78 7.90 1.71
CA ALA A 178 -18.94 7.65 0.28
C ALA A 178 -17.59 7.87 -0.43
N PRO A 179 -17.26 7.06 -1.46
CA PRO A 179 -16.13 7.36 -2.33
C PRO A 179 -16.41 8.64 -3.13
N GLY A 180 -15.36 9.41 -3.40
CA GLY A 180 -15.42 10.63 -4.19
C GLY A 180 -14.31 11.63 -3.89
N LYS A 181 -14.30 12.70 -4.67
CA LYS A 181 -13.37 13.84 -4.60
C LYS A 181 -13.76 14.87 -3.54
N GLU A 182 -14.88 14.67 -2.86
CA GLU A 182 -15.29 15.44 -1.70
C GLU A 182 -15.47 14.46 -0.53
N PHE A 183 -15.17 14.92 0.68
CA PHE A 183 -15.36 14.12 1.87
C PHE A 183 -16.85 14.09 2.23
N HIS A 184 -17.46 12.91 2.17
CA HIS A 184 -18.85 12.72 2.57
C HIS A 184 -18.99 11.58 3.58
N ARG A 185 -19.10 11.94 4.87
CA ARG A 185 -19.33 10.96 5.94
C ARG A 185 -20.76 10.47 5.92
N LEU A 186 -20.93 9.16 5.76
CA LEU A 186 -22.21 8.47 5.76
C LEU A 186 -22.63 8.04 7.16
N ALA A 187 -21.67 7.55 7.97
CA ALA A 187 -21.95 7.05 9.31
C ALA A 187 -20.70 7.06 10.21
N ALA A 188 -20.95 6.92 11.50
CA ALA A 188 -19.93 6.62 12.50
C ALA A 188 -20.48 5.48 13.38
N ASN A 189 -19.72 4.40 13.53
CA ASN A 189 -20.06 3.24 14.35
C ASN A 189 -18.96 2.99 15.38
N SER A 190 -19.25 2.17 16.39
CA SER A 190 -18.28 1.72 17.38
C SER A 190 -18.50 0.25 17.71
N LEU A 191 -17.42 -0.52 17.68
CA LEU A 191 -17.37 -1.83 18.30
C LEU A 191 -17.08 -1.62 19.79
N LYS A 192 -18.09 -1.81 20.65
CA LYS A 192 -17.93 -1.66 22.10
C LYS A 192 -16.83 -2.61 22.62
N ASP A 193 -16.00 -2.10 23.52
CA ASP A 193 -14.91 -2.84 24.18
C ASP A 193 -13.89 -3.49 23.21
N ALA A 194 -13.79 -2.98 21.98
CA ALA A 194 -12.87 -3.52 20.98
C ALA A 194 -11.58 -2.70 20.92
N TRP A 195 -10.45 -3.37 21.20
CA TRP A 195 -9.14 -2.94 20.72
C TRP A 195 -8.71 -3.86 19.57
N THR A 196 -8.33 -3.28 18.44
CA THR A 196 -7.99 -4.07 17.25
C THR A 196 -6.93 -3.40 16.39
N LEU A 197 -6.02 -4.22 15.84
CA LEU A 197 -5.07 -3.81 14.81
C LEU A 197 -5.46 -4.35 13.43
N ALA A 198 -6.45 -5.26 13.39
CA ALA A 198 -6.82 -5.99 12.20
C ALA A 198 -7.73 -5.15 11.28
N SER A 199 -7.52 -5.31 9.97
CA SER A 199 -8.47 -4.79 8.99
C SER A 199 -9.78 -5.59 9.04
N MET A 200 -10.91 -4.94 8.74
CA MET A 200 -12.20 -5.63 8.66
C MET A 200 -12.18 -6.70 7.58
N ALA A 201 -12.73 -7.88 7.89
CA ALA A 201 -13.01 -8.91 6.90
C ALA A 201 -14.38 -8.66 6.26
N VAL A 202 -14.50 -8.95 4.97
CA VAL A 202 -15.75 -8.85 4.22
C VAL A 202 -16.13 -10.25 3.77
N SER A 203 -17.38 -10.64 4.06
CA SER A 203 -17.98 -11.90 3.60
C SER A 203 -19.36 -11.57 3.04
N GLY A 204 -19.74 -12.23 1.95
CA GLY A 204 -21.03 -12.06 1.27
C GLY A 204 -21.41 -13.32 0.52
#